data_AF-A0A7Y2TRD0-F1
#
_entry.id   AF-A0A7Y2TRD0-F1
#
_cell.length_a   1.000
_cell.length_b   1.000
_cell.length_c   1.000
_cell.angle_alpha   90.00
_cell.angle_beta   90.00
_cell.angle_gamma   90.00
#
_symmetry.space_group_name_H-M   'P 1'
#
loop_
_entity.id
_entity.type
_entity.pdbx_description
1 polymer ?
#
loop_
_entity_poly.entity_id
_entity_poly.type
_entity_poly.pdbx_seq_one_letter_code
_entity_poly.pdbx_strand_id
1 'polypeptide(L)'
;FNHWLHFGRNITAPPRIFGVNWFRRDEDGRFVWPGFGENMRILEWIVARARVQAMAVESPIGWMPRYDDITWDGIEDFSKEDFRNAMTIDKDDWDAELLHHEELFIRLFDRIPKEMLAMRELILSAMWRSPDTWEMEPDPT
;
A
#
# COMPACT_ATOMS: atom_id res chain seq x y z
N PHE A 1 -19.99 -5.46 -0.50
CA PHE A 1 -18.93 -5.93 0.42
C PHE A 1 -19.24 -7.27 1.10
N ASN A 2 -20.43 -7.48 1.70
CA ASN A 2 -20.77 -8.74 2.39
C ASN A 2 -20.50 -10.03 1.58
N HIS A 3 -20.79 -10.02 0.27
CA HIS A 3 -20.50 -11.16 -0.61
C HIS A 3 -19.02 -11.59 -0.56
N TRP A 4 -18.09 -10.63 -0.69
CA TRP A 4 -16.65 -10.88 -0.66
C TRP A 4 -16.16 -11.38 0.70
N LEU A 5 -16.69 -10.80 1.79
CA LEU A 5 -16.37 -11.25 3.16
C LEU A 5 -16.83 -12.69 3.41
N HIS A 6 -18.02 -13.04 2.93
CA HIS A 6 -18.53 -14.40 3.04
C HIS A 6 -17.74 -15.38 2.16
N PHE A 7 -17.47 -15.00 0.92
CA PHE A 7 -16.65 -15.79 -0.01
C PHE A 7 -15.28 -16.11 0.59
N GLY A 8 -14.58 -15.11 1.15
CA GLY A 8 -13.27 -15.29 1.77
C GLY A 8 -13.26 -16.26 2.95
N ARG A 9 -14.33 -16.32 3.76
CA ARG A 9 -14.48 -17.26 4.88
C ARG A 9 -14.61 -18.72 4.44
N ASN A 10 -15.04 -18.96 3.21
CA ASN A 10 -15.30 -20.30 2.67
C ASN A 10 -14.13 -20.85 1.85
N ILE A 11 -13.01 -20.13 1.75
CA ILE A 11 -11.83 -20.54 0.98
C ILE A 11 -10.74 -21.01 1.94
N THR A 12 -10.24 -22.23 1.75
CA THR A 12 -9.19 -22.82 2.60
C THR A 12 -7.85 -22.09 2.47
N ALA A 13 -7.52 -21.59 1.27
CA ALA A 13 -6.28 -20.87 0.98
C ALA A 13 -6.60 -19.60 0.18
N PRO A 14 -7.09 -18.52 0.83
CA PRO A 14 -7.45 -17.30 0.13
C PRO A 14 -6.20 -16.63 -0.47
N PRO A 15 -6.30 -16.04 -1.67
CA PRO A 15 -5.19 -15.31 -2.27
C PRO A 15 -4.86 -14.06 -1.44
N ARG A 16 -3.58 -13.66 -1.46
CA ARG A 16 -3.15 -12.37 -0.90
C ARG A 16 -3.70 -11.23 -1.76
N ILE A 17 -4.10 -10.13 -1.12
CA ILE A 17 -4.60 -8.92 -1.79
C ILE A 17 -3.51 -7.86 -1.73
N PHE A 18 -3.26 -7.19 -2.85
CA PHE A 18 -2.24 -6.15 -2.98
C PHE A 18 -2.88 -4.87 -3.54
N GLY A 19 -2.54 -3.72 -2.95
CA GLY A 19 -2.82 -2.41 -3.51
C GLY A 19 -1.59 -1.91 -4.27
N VAL A 20 -1.79 -1.36 -5.46
CA VAL A 20 -0.72 -0.77 -6.29
C VAL A 20 -1.12 0.60 -6.78
N ASN A 21 -0.16 1.53 -6.83
CA ASN A 21 -0.35 2.85 -7.39
C ASN A 21 0.80 3.19 -8.34
N TRP A 22 0.55 3.08 -9.65
CA TRP A 22 1.53 3.42 -10.70
C TRP A 22 1.54 4.91 -11.06
N PHE A 23 0.65 5.69 -10.45
CA PHE A 23 0.31 7.04 -10.92
C PHE A 23 0.56 8.12 -9.87
N ARG A 24 1.25 7.77 -8.78
CA ARG A 24 1.67 8.74 -7.77
C ARG A 24 2.51 9.83 -8.42
N ARG A 25 2.27 11.07 -7.99
CA ARG A 25 2.99 12.25 -8.47
C ARG A 25 3.77 12.90 -7.34
N ASP A 26 4.86 13.56 -7.70
CA ASP A 26 5.61 14.45 -6.81
C ASP A 26 4.98 15.85 -6.75
N GLU A 27 5.60 16.75 -5.99
CA GLU A 27 5.20 18.15 -5.85
C GLU A 27 5.25 18.93 -7.17
N ASP A 28 6.12 18.52 -8.09
CA ASP A 28 6.25 19.09 -9.44
C ASP A 28 5.21 18.50 -10.43
N GLY A 29 4.36 17.57 -9.97
CA GLY A 29 3.34 16.89 -10.78
C GLY A 29 3.89 15.82 -11.72
N ARG A 30 5.15 15.42 -11.59
CA ARG A 30 5.78 14.35 -12.36
C ARG A 30 5.45 13.00 -11.74
N PHE A 31 5.43 11.95 -12.55
CA PHE A 31 5.24 10.59 -12.04
C PHE A 31 6.49 10.14 -11.29
N VAL A 32 6.30 9.65 -10.07
CA VAL A 32 7.41 9.12 -9.26
C VAL A 32 7.83 7.71 -9.68
N TRP A 33 7.02 7.04 -10.49
CA TRP A 33 7.28 5.69 -10.99
C TRP A 33 7.32 5.70 -12.53
N PRO A 34 8.34 5.10 -13.18
CA PRO A 34 8.47 5.07 -14.64
C PRO A 34 7.30 4.37 -15.36
N GLY A 35 6.62 3.42 -14.70
CA GLY A 35 5.43 2.77 -15.23
C GLY A 35 5.67 1.80 -16.39
N PHE A 36 4.63 1.51 -17.16
CA PHE A 36 4.66 0.63 -18.33
C PHE A 36 5.29 -0.75 -18.06
N GLY A 37 6.37 -1.09 -18.77
CA GLY A 37 7.09 -2.35 -18.63
C GLY A 37 7.73 -2.52 -17.25
N GLU A 38 8.10 -1.41 -16.59
CA GLU A 38 8.74 -1.44 -15.28
C GLU A 38 7.79 -1.96 -14.19
N ASN A 39 6.47 -1.88 -14.40
CA ASN A 39 5.47 -2.48 -13.50
C ASN A 39 5.69 -3.99 -13.29
N MET A 40 6.33 -4.68 -14.24
CA MET A 40 6.68 -6.09 -14.10
C MET A 40 7.56 -6.37 -12.88
N ARG A 41 8.41 -5.42 -12.46
CA ARG A 41 9.28 -5.57 -11.28
C ARG A 41 8.45 -5.70 -9.99
N ILE A 42 7.38 -4.92 -9.87
CA ILE A 42 6.49 -4.99 -8.72
C ILE A 42 5.57 -6.22 -8.80
N LEU A 43 5.15 -6.62 -10.01
CA LEU A 43 4.40 -7.87 -10.20
C LEU A 43 5.25 -9.10 -9.84
N GLU A 44 6.54 -9.10 -10.19
CA GLU A 44 7.50 -10.12 -9.76
C GLU A 44 7.56 -10.21 -8.23
N TRP A 45 7.70 -9.07 -7.55
CA TRP A 45 7.65 -9.03 -6.08
C TRP A 45 6.33 -9.54 -5.51
N ILE A 46 5.18 -9.18 -6.10
CA ILE A 46 3.86 -9.68 -5.68
C ILE A 46 3.81 -11.22 -5.75
N VAL A 47 4.32 -11.81 -6.84
CA VAL A 47 4.37 -13.28 -7.00
C VAL A 47 5.29 -13.91 -5.96
N ALA A 48 6.48 -13.36 -5.75
CA ALA A 48 7.42 -13.83 -4.73
C ALA A 48 6.82 -13.73 -3.33
N ARG A 49 6.15 -12.61 -3.01
CA ARG A 49 5.50 -12.38 -1.72
C ARG A 49 4.33 -13.34 -1.48
N ALA A 50 3.53 -13.62 -2.50
CA ALA A 50 2.45 -14.61 -2.44
C ALA A 50 2.97 -16.03 -2.16
N ARG A 51 4.22 -16.33 -2.56
CA ARG A 51 4.92 -17.60 -2.31
C ARG A 51 5.77 -17.59 -1.03
N VAL A 52 5.73 -16.52 -0.24
CA VAL A 52 6.54 -16.35 0.98
C VAL A 52 8.04 -16.38 0.68
N GLN A 53 8.44 -15.85 -0.49
CA GLN A 53 9.83 -15.79 -0.96
C GLN A 53 10.42 -14.37 -0.96
N ALA A 54 9.60 -13.35 -0.69
CA ALA A 54 10.05 -11.95 -0.60
C ALA A 54 9.70 -11.35 0.78
N MET A 55 10.58 -10.47 1.24
CA MET A 55 10.41 -9.71 2.47
C MET A 55 9.55 -8.45 2.22
N ALA A 56 9.15 -7.81 3.31
CA ALA A 56 8.36 -6.59 3.31
C ALA A 56 8.59 -5.84 4.63
N VAL A 57 8.41 -4.53 4.61
CA VAL A 57 8.43 -3.67 5.80
C VAL A 57 6.99 -3.33 6.18
N GLU A 58 6.70 -3.32 7.47
CA GLU A 58 5.41 -2.90 8.00
C GLU A 58 5.30 -1.38 7.92
N SER A 59 4.23 -0.90 7.30
CA SER A 59 3.85 0.50 7.22
C SER A 59 2.47 0.70 7.86
N PRO A 60 2.06 1.95 8.12
CA PRO A 60 0.77 2.25 8.73
C PRO A 60 -0.45 1.74 7.95
N ILE A 61 -0.29 1.44 6.66
CA ILE A 61 -1.36 0.96 5.77
C ILE A 61 -1.19 -0.50 5.32
N GLY A 62 -0.17 -1.21 5.83
CA GLY A 62 0.09 -2.60 5.51
C GLY A 62 1.54 -2.90 5.21
N TRP A 63 1.79 -3.91 4.38
CA TRP A 63 3.15 -4.37 4.09
C TRP A 63 3.63 -3.84 2.74
N MET A 64 4.80 -3.23 2.70
CA MET A 64 5.38 -2.61 1.51
C MET A 64 6.74 -3.26 1.15
N PRO A 65 7.10 -3.33 -0.15
CA PRO A 65 8.37 -3.93 -0.59
C PRO A 65 9.58 -3.14 -0.11
N ARG A 66 10.68 -3.83 0.25
CA ARG A 66 11.97 -3.15 0.41
C ARG A 66 12.59 -2.88 -0.96
N TYR A 67 13.43 -1.85 -1.05
CA TYR A 67 14.21 -1.59 -2.26
C TYR A 67 14.98 -2.83 -2.71
N ASP A 68 15.63 -3.51 -1.76
CA ASP A 68 16.51 -4.64 -2.03
C ASP A 68 15.74 -5.92 -2.43
N ASP A 69 14.41 -5.95 -2.30
CA ASP A 69 13.56 -7.06 -2.75
C ASP A 69 13.02 -6.87 -4.18
N ILE A 70 13.39 -5.78 -4.86
CA ILE A 70 12.99 -5.46 -6.23
C ILE A 70 14.18 -5.64 -7.18
N THR A 71 13.94 -6.22 -8.36
CA THR A 71 14.94 -6.33 -9.42
C THR A 71 15.17 -4.97 -10.07
N TRP A 72 16.38 -4.41 -9.98
CA TRP A 72 16.75 -3.11 -10.58
C TRP A 72 17.62 -3.22 -11.85
N ASP A 73 17.92 -4.44 -12.29
CA ASP A 73 18.71 -4.66 -13.50
C ASP A 73 18.04 -3.97 -14.71
N GLY A 74 18.84 -3.17 -15.44
CA GLY A 74 18.39 -2.45 -16.64
C GLY A 74 17.68 -1.11 -16.39
N ILE A 75 17.62 -0.61 -15.14
CA ILE A 75 17.15 0.76 -14.83
C ILE A 75 18.16 1.51 -13.96
N GLU A 76 19.13 2.16 -14.61
CA GLU A 76 20.22 2.86 -13.92
C GLU A 76 19.79 4.24 -13.38
N ASP A 77 18.76 4.84 -13.98
CA ASP A 77 18.29 6.19 -13.64
C ASP A 77 17.27 6.22 -12.49
N PHE A 78 16.97 5.08 -11.84
CA PHE A 78 16.00 5.02 -10.74
C PHE A 78 16.71 4.70 -9.41
N SER A 79 16.86 5.73 -8.59
CA SER A 79 17.64 5.63 -7.35
C SER A 79 16.85 5.00 -6.20
N LYS A 80 17.58 4.57 -5.16
CA LYS A 80 16.98 4.15 -3.89
C LYS A 80 16.20 5.28 -3.21
N GLU A 81 16.59 6.54 -3.45
CA GLU A 81 15.88 7.71 -2.96
C GLU A 81 14.55 7.90 -3.70
N ASP A 82 14.52 7.74 -5.02
CA ASP A 82 13.28 7.80 -5.82
C ASP A 82 12.29 6.73 -5.36
N PHE A 83 12.78 5.51 -5.10
CA PHE A 83 11.95 4.45 -4.54
C PHE A 83 11.39 4.80 -3.17
N ARG A 84 12.24 5.33 -2.27
CA ARG A 84 11.82 5.74 -0.93
C ARG A 84 10.73 6.81 -1.02
N ASN A 85 10.92 7.81 -1.86
CA ASN A 85 9.95 8.88 -2.14
C ASN A 85 8.63 8.30 -2.69
N ALA A 86 8.70 7.33 -3.61
CA ALA A 86 7.51 6.66 -4.14
C ALA A 86 6.73 5.87 -3.08
N MET A 87 7.38 5.44 -2.00
CA MET A 87 6.83 4.60 -0.93
C MET A 87 6.48 5.37 0.36
N THR A 88 6.69 6.70 0.42
CA THR A 88 6.34 7.49 1.61
C THR A 88 4.84 7.53 1.86
N ILE A 89 4.44 7.77 3.10
CA ILE A 89 3.05 7.90 3.49
C ILE A 89 2.95 9.22 4.24
N ASP A 90 2.21 10.16 3.65
CA ASP A 90 1.91 11.44 4.29
C ASP A 90 0.65 11.31 5.13
N LYS A 91 0.74 11.73 6.39
CA LYS A 91 -0.35 11.60 7.35
C LYS A 91 -1.53 12.49 7.02
N ASP A 92 -1.28 13.72 6.57
CA ASP A 92 -2.34 14.68 6.24
C ASP A 92 -3.13 14.19 5.01
N ASP A 93 -2.42 13.63 4.00
CA ASP A 93 -3.06 12.99 2.84
C ASP A 93 -3.94 11.81 3.26
N TRP A 94 -3.47 10.97 4.19
CA TRP A 94 -4.22 9.82 4.67
C TRP A 94 -5.38 10.19 5.60
N ASP A 95 -5.24 11.23 6.40
CA ASP A 95 -6.34 11.77 7.22
C ASP A 95 -7.45 12.31 6.31
N ALA A 96 -7.10 13.02 5.23
CA ALA A 96 -8.05 13.43 4.20
C ALA A 96 -8.74 12.23 3.52
N GLU A 97 -7.98 11.18 3.18
CA GLU A 97 -8.54 9.96 2.59
C GLU A 97 -9.47 9.20 3.56
N LEU A 98 -9.15 9.16 4.86
CA LEU A 98 -10.00 8.56 5.89
C LEU A 98 -11.31 9.33 6.11
N LEU A 99 -11.30 10.65 5.88
CA LEU A 99 -12.51 11.48 5.85
C LEU A 99 -13.35 11.18 4.60
N HIS A 100 -12.75 11.01 3.43
CA HIS A 100 -13.47 10.59 2.22
C HIS A 100 -14.10 9.19 2.39
N HIS A 101 -13.38 8.26 3.03
CA HIS A 101 -13.94 6.96 3.39
C HIS A 101 -15.15 7.10 4.31
N GLU A 102 -15.10 7.98 5.30
CA GLU A 102 -16.24 8.23 6.20
C GLU A 102 -17.46 8.76 5.43
N GLU A 103 -17.26 9.73 4.54
CA GLU A 103 -18.34 10.24 3.69
C GLU A 103 -18.95 9.11 2.84
N LEU A 104 -18.12 8.28 2.22
CA LEU A 104 -18.58 7.13 1.44
C LEU A 104 -19.36 6.13 2.32
N PHE A 105 -18.89 5.86 3.53
CA PHE A 105 -19.52 4.91 4.45
C PHE A 105 -20.89 5.42 4.89
N ILE A 106 -21.04 6.71 5.16
CA ILE A 106 -22.34 7.35 5.44
C ILE A 106 -23.30 7.19 4.26
N ARG A 107 -22.83 7.43 3.03
CA ARG A 107 -23.66 7.26 1.81
C ARG A 107 -24.11 5.81 1.59
N LEU A 108 -23.29 4.84 1.98
CA LEU A 108 -23.62 3.41 1.89
C LEU A 108 -24.51 2.92 3.04
N PHE A 109 -24.52 3.64 4.16
CA PHE A 109 -25.38 3.42 5.33
C PHE A 109 -25.40 1.96 5.80
N ASP A 110 -26.56 1.30 5.81
CA ASP A 110 -26.79 -0.05 6.31
C ASP A 110 -26.18 -1.15 5.43
N ARG A 111 -25.66 -0.80 4.25
CA ARG A 111 -25.03 -1.74 3.31
C ARG A 111 -23.55 -1.96 3.57
N ILE A 112 -22.94 -1.17 4.46
CA ILE A 112 -21.53 -1.34 4.84
C ILE A 112 -21.41 -2.43 5.93
N PRO A 113 -20.59 -3.48 5.72
CA PRO A 113 -20.30 -4.45 6.78
C PRO A 113 -19.51 -3.81 7.92
N LYS A 114 -19.72 -4.30 9.15
CA LYS A 114 -19.03 -3.81 10.35
C LYS A 114 -17.51 -3.98 10.27
N GLU A 115 -17.06 -5.00 9.56
CA GLU A 115 -15.64 -5.26 9.29
C GLU A 115 -14.97 -4.08 8.58
N MET A 116 -15.68 -3.39 7.66
CA MET A 116 -15.13 -2.21 6.97
C MET A 116 -14.95 -1.02 7.92
N LEU A 117 -15.89 -0.82 8.85
CA LEU A 117 -15.78 0.20 9.89
C LEU A 117 -14.59 -0.08 10.80
N ALA A 118 -14.43 -1.33 11.25
CA ALA A 118 -13.31 -1.74 12.09
C ALA A 118 -11.96 -1.55 11.38
N MET A 119 -11.86 -1.88 10.08
CA MET A 119 -10.66 -1.66 9.29
C MET A 119 -10.30 -0.17 9.19
N ARG A 120 -11.28 0.71 8.96
CA ARG A 120 -11.05 2.16 8.95
C ARG A 120 -10.49 2.64 10.30
N GLU A 121 -11.09 2.22 11.42
CA GLU A 121 -10.63 2.59 12.76
C GLU A 121 -9.20 2.09 13.05
N LEU A 122 -8.83 0.90 12.57
CA LEU A 122 -7.46 0.40 12.71
C LEU A 122 -6.46 1.25 11.92
N ILE A 123 -6.79 1.64 10.69
CA ILE A 123 -5.94 2.50 9.87
C ILE A 123 -5.79 3.87 10.54
N LEU A 124 -6.88 4.45 11.03
CA LEU A 124 -6.84 5.71 11.79
C LEU A 124 -5.93 5.61 13.02
N SER A 125 -6.01 4.51 13.78
CA SER A 125 -5.13 4.27 14.93
C SER A 125 -3.66 4.10 14.54
N ALA A 126 -3.38 3.49 13.40
CA ALA A 126 -2.02 3.35 12.87
C ALA A 126 -1.46 4.70 12.44
N MET A 127 -2.25 5.52 11.73
CA MET A 127 -1.88 6.88 11.32
C MET A 127 -1.61 7.78 12.51
N TRP A 128 -2.45 7.72 13.55
CA TRP A 128 -2.26 8.51 14.75
C TRP A 128 -0.91 8.26 15.44
N ARG A 129 -0.42 7.02 15.38
CA ARG A 129 0.87 6.60 15.97
C ARG A 129 2.07 6.79 15.05
N SER A 130 1.84 7.21 13.81
CA SER A 130 2.88 7.41 12.80
C SER A 130 3.42 8.84 12.85
N PRO A 131 4.69 9.06 12.42
CA PRO A 131 5.19 10.42 12.17
C PRO A 131 4.37 11.10 11.07
N ASP A 132 4.51 12.43 10.95
CA ASP A 132 3.78 13.23 9.95
C ASP A 132 4.05 12.74 8.51
N THR A 133 5.30 12.37 8.22
CA THR A 133 5.65 11.62 7.02
C THR A 133 6.31 10.31 7.44
N TRP A 134 5.64 9.19 7.17
CA TRP A 134 6.24 7.88 7.34
C TRP A 134 7.09 7.54 6.12
N GLU A 135 8.30 7.07 6.37
CA GLU A 135 9.23 6.59 5.37
C GLU A 135 9.78 5.24 5.82
N MET A 136 10.20 4.41 4.85
CA MET A 136 10.98 3.23 5.21
C MET A 136 12.30 3.68 5.83
N GLU A 137 12.56 3.26 7.07
CA GLU A 137 13.87 3.44 7.68
C GLU A 137 14.94 2.79 6.79
N PRO A 138 16.12 3.42 6.62
CA PRO A 138 17.25 2.74 6.02
C PRO A 138 17.55 1.49 6.85
N ASP A 139 17.56 0.32 6.21
CA ASP A 139 17.84 -0.98 6.85
C ASP A 139 19.07 -0.81 7.77
N PRO A 140 18.96 -1.04 9.09
CA PRO A 140 20.11 -0.96 9.96
C PRO A 140 21.03 -2.12 9.57
N THR A 141 22.09 -1.78 8.84
CA THR A 141 23.19 -2.69 8.47
C THR A 141 23.67 -3.54 9.64
#